data_AF-A0A7S0UIB7-F1
#
_entry.id   AF-A0A7S0UIB7-F1
#
_cell.length_a   1.000
_cell.length_b   1.000
_cell.length_c   1.000
_cell.angle_alpha   90.00
_cell.angle_beta   90.00
_cell.angle_gamma   90.00
#
_symmetry.space_group_name_H-M   'P 1'
#
loop_
_entity.id
_entity.type
_entity.pdbx_description
1 polymer ?
#
loop_
_entity_poly.entity_id
_entity_poly.type
_entity_poly.pdbx_seq_one_letter_code
_entity_poly.pdbx_strand_id
1 'polypeptide(L)'
;MPFFPDVSKVEYKGPDSTDPLSFRYYNPEEVILGKPMKEWLRFSVCFWHTFVGGGGADPFGTPTYIRDWEGDLEGIALAKRRIDVAFEFFAKL
;
A
#
# COMPACT_ATOMS: atom_id res chain seq x y z
N MET A 1 14.34 -9.79 -0.41
CA MET A 1 14.22 -8.93 -1.61
C MET A 1 12.95 -8.13 -1.47
N PRO A 2 12.87 -6.89 -1.98
CA PRO A 2 11.65 -6.09 -1.93
C PRO A 2 10.54 -6.76 -2.77
N PHE A 3 9.29 -6.69 -2.29
CA PHE A 3 8.10 -7.15 -3.00
C PHE A 3 7.63 -6.16 -4.07
N PHE A 4 8.01 -4.88 -3.94
CA PHE A 4 7.71 -3.83 -4.91
C PHE A 4 9.01 -3.16 -5.40
N PRO A 5 9.89 -3.86 -6.15
CA PRO A 5 11.23 -3.38 -6.48
C PRO A 5 11.23 -2.05 -7.25
N ASP A 6 10.21 -1.83 -8.08
CA ASP A 6 10.09 -0.63 -8.93
C ASP A 6 9.43 0.56 -8.23
N VAL A 7 9.02 0.39 -6.97
CA VAL A 7 8.37 1.45 -6.17
C VAL A 7 9.29 1.85 -5.03
N SER A 8 9.79 3.08 -5.09
CA SER A 8 10.46 3.73 -3.96
C SER A 8 9.45 4.24 -2.95
N LYS A 9 9.91 4.77 -1.82
CA LYS A 9 9.03 5.53 -0.92
C LYS A 9 8.42 6.70 -1.69
N VAL A 10 7.10 6.86 -1.58
CA VAL A 10 6.31 7.92 -2.20
C VAL A 10 6.57 9.22 -1.43
N GLU A 11 6.93 10.27 -2.16
CA GLU A 11 7.27 11.57 -1.59
C GLU A 11 6.28 12.65 -2.01
N TYR A 12 6.19 13.70 -1.20
CA TYR A 12 5.47 14.91 -1.56
C TYR A 12 6.27 15.72 -2.58
N LYS A 13 5.67 16.00 -3.75
CA LYS A 13 6.28 16.79 -4.83
C LYS A 13 5.48 18.04 -5.22
N GLY A 14 4.41 18.34 -4.48
CA GLY A 14 3.59 19.53 -4.70
C GLY A 14 2.49 19.37 -5.74
N PRO A 15 1.57 20.36 -5.82
CA PRO A 15 0.32 20.26 -6.58
C PRO A 15 0.52 20.13 -8.09
N ASP A 16 1.62 20.67 -8.62
CA ASP A 16 1.94 20.65 -10.04
C ASP A 16 2.71 19.39 -10.48
N SER A 17 2.98 18.45 -9.56
CA SER A 17 3.69 17.22 -9.87
C SER A 17 2.94 16.36 -10.89
N THR A 18 3.62 15.99 -11.97
CA THR A 18 3.11 15.05 -12.98
C THR A 18 3.47 13.60 -12.70
N ASP A 19 4.32 13.35 -11.71
CA ASP A 19 4.72 12.00 -11.30
C ASP A 19 3.54 11.28 -10.61
N PRO A 20 3.02 10.17 -11.19
CA PRO A 20 1.90 9.44 -10.61
C PRO A 20 2.24 8.76 -9.28
N LEU A 21 3.52 8.54 -8.97
CA LEU A 21 4.00 7.96 -7.72
C LEU A 21 4.54 9.04 -6.77
N SER A 22 3.85 10.17 -6.71
CA SER A 22 4.12 11.25 -5.77
C SER A 22 2.85 11.82 -5.16
N PHE A 23 2.94 12.29 -3.91
CA PHE A 23 1.85 13.03 -3.31
C PHE A 23 1.85 14.47 -3.83
N ARG A 24 0.69 14.89 -4.35
CA ARG A 24 0.46 16.27 -4.79
C ARG A 24 0.02 17.21 -3.66
N TYR A 25 -0.63 16.64 -2.65
CA TYR A 25 -1.26 17.40 -1.56
C TYR A 25 -0.95 16.87 -0.17
N TYR A 26 -0.60 15.59 -0.06
CA TYR A 26 -0.28 15.01 1.24
C TYR A 26 1.20 15.24 1.55
N ASN A 27 1.47 16.24 2.38
CA ASN A 27 2.75 16.44 3.04
C ASN A 27 2.62 16.06 4.52
N PRO A 28 3.15 14.91 4.98
CA PRO A 28 2.90 14.40 6.33
C PRO A 28 3.35 15.35 7.45
N GLU A 29 4.35 16.20 7.20
CA GLU A 29 4.90 17.15 8.18
C GLU A 29 4.31 18.57 8.06
N GLU A 30 3.47 18.84 7.07
CA GLU A 30 2.84 20.16 6.93
C GLU A 30 1.89 20.41 8.10
N VAL A 31 2.13 21.52 8.83
CA VAL A 31 1.36 21.88 10.02
C VAL A 31 0.13 22.67 9.61
N ILE A 32 -1.04 22.08 9.83
CA ILE A 32 -2.35 22.72 9.63
C ILE A 32 -2.99 22.95 10.99
N LEU A 33 -3.27 24.21 11.30
CA LEU A 33 -3.93 24.63 12.55
C LEU A 33 -3.24 24.04 13.81
N GLY A 34 -1.90 24.00 13.79
CA GLY A 34 -1.08 23.54 14.90
C GLY A 34 -0.85 22.02 15.01
N LYS A 35 -1.27 21.21 14.03
CA LYS A 35 -0.93 19.77 13.96
C LYS A 35 -0.46 19.35 12.58
N PRO A 36 0.50 18.43 12.46
CA PRO A 36 0.94 17.91 11.16
C PRO A 36 -0.20 17.14 10.46
N MET A 37 -0.26 17.17 9.12
CA MET A 37 -1.31 16.50 8.34
C MET A 37 -1.50 15.02 8.72
N LYS A 38 -0.40 14.30 8.98
CA LYS A 38 -0.45 12.88 9.38
C LYS A 38 -1.27 12.63 10.65
N GLU A 39 -1.32 13.60 11.57
CA GLU A 39 -2.09 13.50 12.82
C GLU A 39 -3.58 13.82 12.62
N TRP A 40 -3.92 14.61 11.61
CA TRP A 40 -5.30 14.85 11.21
C TRP A 40 -5.89 13.64 10.49
N LEU A 41 -5.16 13.14 9.49
CA LEU A 41 -5.68 12.14 8.57
C LEU A 41 -5.55 10.73 9.12
N ARG A 42 -4.43 10.41 9.78
CA ARG A 42 -4.16 9.11 10.41
C ARG A 42 -4.49 7.94 9.47
N PHE A 43 -3.98 8.01 8.24
CA PHE A 43 -4.26 7.02 7.21
C PHE A 43 -3.93 5.60 7.67
N SER A 44 -4.74 4.66 7.21
CA SER A 44 -4.60 3.24 7.50
C SER A 44 -4.94 2.45 6.24
N VAL A 45 -4.33 1.28 6.09
CA VAL A 45 -4.54 0.38 4.97
C VAL A 45 -5.44 -0.78 5.43
N CYS A 46 -6.51 -1.05 4.68
CA CYS A 46 -7.35 -2.20 4.93
C CYS A 46 -6.64 -3.49 4.51
N PHE A 47 -6.25 -4.33 5.47
CA PHE A 47 -5.48 -5.54 5.21
C PHE A 47 -6.20 -6.51 4.26
N TRP A 48 -7.51 -6.70 4.45
CA TRP A 48 -8.31 -7.62 3.63
C TRP A 48 -8.29 -7.21 2.17
N HIS A 49 -8.64 -5.95 1.85
CA HIS A 49 -8.69 -5.49 0.47
C HIS A 49 -7.30 -5.49 -0.20
N THR A 50 -6.24 -5.13 0.53
CA THR A 50 -4.92 -4.93 -0.07
C THR A 50 -4.12 -6.22 -0.23
N PHE A 51 -4.13 -7.11 0.77
CA PHE A 51 -3.23 -8.28 0.82
C PHE A 51 -3.95 -9.63 0.74
N VAL A 52 -5.29 -9.64 0.67
CA VAL A 52 -6.09 -10.87 0.54
C VAL A 52 -7.02 -10.78 -0.68
N GLY A 53 -8.04 -9.91 -0.61
CA GLY A 53 -8.92 -9.44 -1.67
C GLY A 53 -9.59 -10.49 -2.59
N GLY A 54 -9.49 -11.78 -2.28
CA GLY A 54 -10.11 -12.87 -3.05
C GLY A 54 -9.62 -12.97 -4.50
N GLY A 55 -8.43 -12.45 -4.81
CA GLY A 55 -7.91 -12.41 -6.17
C GLY A 55 -8.66 -11.46 -7.11
N GLY A 56 -9.53 -10.59 -6.59
CA GLY A 56 -10.37 -9.71 -7.41
C GLY A 56 -11.54 -10.43 -8.08
N ALA A 57 -11.92 -11.61 -7.55
CA ALA A 57 -13.12 -12.31 -7.97
C ALA A 57 -14.37 -11.51 -7.60
N ASP A 58 -15.42 -11.68 -8.39
CA ASP A 58 -16.72 -11.07 -8.19
C ASP A 58 -17.83 -12.14 -8.34
N PRO A 59 -19.12 -11.83 -8.08
CA PRO A 59 -20.20 -12.81 -8.18
C PRO A 59 -20.37 -13.47 -9.56
N PHE A 60 -19.76 -12.91 -10.60
CA PHE A 60 -19.89 -13.32 -12.00
C PHE A 60 -18.56 -13.77 -12.61
N GLY A 61 -17.45 -13.74 -11.87
CA GLY A 61 -16.11 -13.93 -12.39
C GLY A 61 -15.12 -14.54 -11.41
N THR A 62 -14.08 -15.17 -11.95
CA THR A 62 -12.98 -15.78 -11.19
C THR A 62 -11.91 -14.76 -10.83
N PRO A 63 -10.94 -15.09 -9.95
CA PRO A 63 -9.77 -14.24 -9.68
C PRO A 63 -9.10 -13.70 -10.95
N THR A 64 -8.68 -12.43 -10.90
CA THR A 64 -8.10 -11.68 -12.01
C THR A 64 -6.65 -11.26 -11.77
N TYR A 65 -6.24 -11.05 -10.52
CA TYR A 65 -4.85 -10.73 -10.19
C TYR A 65 -4.14 -11.92 -9.53
N ILE A 66 -2.89 -12.12 -9.92
CA ILE A 66 -1.96 -13.07 -9.30
C ILE A 66 -0.90 -12.25 -8.59
N ARG A 67 -0.61 -12.57 -7.32
CA ARG A 67 0.37 -11.87 -6.52
C ARG A 67 1.60 -12.74 -6.33
N ASP A 68 2.71 -12.35 -6.95
CA ASP A 68 3.96 -13.13 -6.96
C ASP A 68 4.49 -13.47 -5.56
N TRP A 69 4.22 -12.62 -4.57
CA TRP A 69 4.63 -12.85 -3.19
C TRP A 69 3.92 -14.02 -2.52
N GLU A 70 2.79 -14.49 -3.03
CA GLU A 70 2.08 -15.65 -2.47
C GLU A 70 2.79 -16.95 -2.84
N GLY A 71 3.22 -17.11 -4.10
CA GLY A 71 3.85 -18.32 -4.60
C GLY A 71 3.03 -19.58 -4.27
N ASP A 72 3.70 -20.65 -3.86
CA ASP A 72 3.07 -21.90 -3.41
C ASP A 72 2.88 -21.95 -1.87
N LEU A 73 2.89 -20.80 -1.19
CA LEU A 73 2.74 -20.76 0.27
C LEU A 73 1.28 -20.91 0.69
N GLU A 74 1.05 -21.61 1.79
CA GLU A 74 -0.27 -21.79 2.38
C GLU A 74 -0.27 -21.54 3.89
N GLY A 75 -1.48 -21.46 4.48
CA GLY A 75 -1.69 -21.37 5.92
C GLY A 75 -0.89 -20.27 6.60
N ILE A 76 -0.19 -20.62 7.69
CA ILE A 76 0.57 -19.65 8.49
C ILE A 76 1.80 -19.09 7.76
N ALA A 77 2.38 -19.84 6.81
CA ALA A 77 3.53 -19.37 6.04
C ALA A 77 3.12 -18.23 5.11
N LEU A 78 1.99 -18.40 4.40
CA LEU A 78 1.40 -17.33 3.60
C LEU A 78 0.97 -16.14 4.45
N ALA A 79 0.39 -16.39 5.64
CA ALA A 79 0.00 -15.32 6.55
C ALA A 79 1.21 -14.45 6.95
N LYS A 80 2.32 -15.08 7.37
CA LYS A 80 3.56 -14.36 7.70
C LYS A 80 4.11 -13.59 6.51
N ARG A 81 4.11 -14.20 5.32
CA ARG A 81 4.54 -13.54 4.08
C ARG A 81 3.72 -12.29 3.77
N ARG A 82 2.40 -12.35 3.92
CA ARG A 82 1.53 -11.18 3.72
C ARG A 82 1.81 -10.06 4.72
N ILE A 83 2.24 -10.39 5.95
CA ILE A 83 2.69 -9.39 6.93
C ILE A 83 3.96 -8.70 6.45
N ASP A 84 4.96 -9.44 5.96
CA ASP A 84 6.19 -8.85 5.43
C ASP A 84 5.91 -7.90 4.25
N VAL A 85 5.04 -8.32 3.32
CA VAL A 85 4.57 -7.50 2.19
C VAL A 85 3.85 -6.25 2.69
N ALA A 86 3.02 -6.38 3.72
CA ALA A 86 2.25 -5.29 4.27
C ALA A 86 3.16 -4.22 4.89
N PHE A 87 4.15 -4.60 5.70
CA PHE A 87 5.08 -3.63 6.28
C PHE A 87 5.95 -2.94 5.22
N GLU A 88 6.34 -3.62 4.14
CA GLU A 88 6.99 -2.94 3.01
C GLU A 88 6.06 -1.91 2.35
N PHE A 89 4.81 -2.29 2.09
CA PHE A 89 3.82 -1.39 1.50
C PHE A 89 3.59 -0.15 2.39
N PHE A 90 3.45 -0.34 3.71
CA PHE A 90 3.26 0.76 4.67
C PHE A 90 4.47 1.69 4.76
N ALA A 91 5.68 1.15 4.62
CA ALA A 91 6.90 1.95 4.69
C ALA A 91 7.13 2.79 3.42
N LYS A 92 6.61 2.32 2.29
CA LYS A 92 6.71 3.00 0.98
C LYS A 92 5.60 4.02 0.75
N LEU A 93 4.43 3.82 1.34
CA LEU A 93 3.32 4.79 1.30
C LEU A 93 3.51 5.92 2.32
#